data_AF-A0A957YEX8-F1
#
_entry.id   AF-A0A957YEX8-F1
#
_cell.length_a   1.000
_cell.length_b   1.000
_cell.length_c   1.000
_cell.angle_alpha   90.00
_cell.angle_beta   90.00
_cell.angle_gamma   90.00
#
_symmetry.space_group_name_H-M   'P 1'
#
loop_
_entity.id
_entity.type
_entity.pdbx_description
1 polymer ?
#
loop_
_entity_poly.entity_id
_entity_poly.type
_entity_poly.pdbx_seq_one_letter_code
_entity_poly.pdbx_strand_id
1 'polypeptide(L)'
;TKPQPELHKYVNLRKGASNSVLTPSYNARIEGYNLTFNEDDPQQGLFLIAANGHSTAGTEIRLEDISLATSTKIIFRTPDDLTPGPYKVEMRAIFGKDKMRIGVLGTVLQVE
;
A
#
# COMPACT_ATOMS: atom_id res chain seq x y z
N THR A 1 -9.81 19.52 7.36
CA THR A 1 -8.49 18.99 6.95
C THR A 1 -8.41 18.98 5.44
N LYS A 2 -7.20 19.05 4.84
CA LYS A 2 -7.06 18.92 3.38
C LYS A 2 -7.27 17.46 2.97
N PRO A 3 -7.86 17.17 1.80
CA PRO A 3 -8.02 15.80 1.35
C PRO A 3 -6.65 15.13 1.19
N GLN A 4 -6.57 13.89 1.65
CA GLN A 4 -5.42 13.00 1.54
C GLN A 4 -5.91 11.55 1.47
N PRO A 5 -5.09 10.61 1.00
CA PRO A 5 -5.44 9.20 1.06
C PRO A 5 -5.57 8.76 2.51
N GLU A 6 -6.59 7.98 2.82
CA GLU A 6 -6.84 7.44 4.15
C GLU A 6 -6.98 5.93 4.05
N LEU A 7 -6.04 5.21 4.66
CA LEU A 7 -5.99 3.75 4.61
C LEU A 7 -6.55 3.21 5.92
N HIS A 8 -7.70 2.55 5.84
CA HIS A 8 -8.43 2.11 7.03
C HIS A 8 -8.24 0.62 7.29
N LYS A 9 -8.15 -0.19 6.22
CA LYS A 9 -8.09 -1.63 6.35
C LYS A 9 -7.27 -2.27 5.24
N TYR A 10 -6.44 -3.22 5.64
CA TYR A 10 -5.83 -4.22 4.77
C TYR A 10 -6.55 -5.56 4.96
N VAL A 11 -6.81 -6.27 3.87
CA VAL A 11 -7.36 -7.62 3.86
C VAL A 11 -6.49 -8.53 3.00
N ASN A 12 -6.00 -9.60 3.62
CA ASN A 12 -5.36 -10.72 2.93
C ASN A 12 -6.45 -11.62 2.36
N LEU A 13 -6.61 -11.64 1.03
CA LEU A 13 -7.71 -12.40 0.41
C LEU A 13 -7.47 -13.91 0.40
N ARG A 14 -6.23 -14.35 0.63
CA ARG A 14 -5.90 -15.78 0.76
C ARG A 14 -6.32 -16.34 2.11
N LYS A 15 -6.04 -15.62 3.20
CA LYS A 15 -6.28 -16.07 4.57
C LYS A 15 -7.58 -15.54 5.20
N GLY A 16 -8.19 -14.51 4.61
CA GLY A 16 -9.29 -13.76 5.23
C GLY A 16 -8.85 -12.91 6.43
N ALA A 17 -7.55 -12.86 6.74
CA ALA A 17 -6.99 -12.06 7.81
C ALA A 17 -7.02 -10.56 7.45
N SER A 18 -7.23 -9.70 8.46
CA SER A 18 -7.23 -8.25 8.28
C SER A 18 -6.16 -7.60 9.15
N ASN A 19 -5.49 -6.57 8.63
CA ASN A 19 -4.59 -5.70 9.38
C ASN A 19 -3.41 -6.39 10.11
N SER A 20 -3.00 -7.58 9.66
CA SER A 20 -1.98 -8.38 10.35
C SER A 20 -0.96 -9.03 9.43
N VAL A 21 -1.39 -9.79 8.42
CA VAL A 21 -0.50 -10.69 7.65
C VAL A 21 -0.48 -10.35 6.18
N LEU A 22 0.71 -10.09 5.64
CA LEU A 22 0.97 -9.98 4.22
C LEU A 22 1.52 -11.34 3.72
N THR A 23 0.84 -11.96 2.75
CA THR A 23 1.33 -13.22 2.15
C THR A 23 1.85 -12.93 0.75
N PRO A 24 3.12 -13.25 0.42
CA PRO A 24 3.70 -13.04 -0.91
C PRO A 24 2.90 -13.73 -2.03
N SER A 25 2.88 -13.14 -3.22
CA SER A 25 2.23 -13.67 -4.44
C SER A 25 0.70 -13.82 -4.41
N TYR A 26 0.00 -13.37 -3.36
CA TYR A 26 -1.46 -13.48 -3.26
C TYR A 26 -2.15 -12.13 -3.39
N ASN A 27 -3.43 -12.18 -3.75
CA ASN A 27 -4.23 -10.97 -3.82
C ASN A 27 -4.51 -10.41 -2.41
N ALA A 28 -4.43 -9.10 -2.31
CA ALA A 28 -4.76 -8.33 -1.15
C ALA A 28 -5.65 -7.16 -1.53
N ARG A 29 -6.25 -6.55 -0.51
CA ARG A 29 -7.14 -5.41 -0.67
C ARG A 29 -6.86 -4.35 0.37
N ILE A 30 -6.73 -3.09 -0.07
CA ILE A 30 -6.82 -1.91 0.78
C ILE A 30 -8.22 -1.32 0.66
N GLU A 31 -8.82 -0.95 1.79
CA GLU A 31 -10.05 -0.16 1.89
C GLU A 31 -9.76 1.16 2.61
N GLY A 32 -10.46 2.21 2.19
CA GLY A 32 -10.21 3.55 2.69
C GLY A 32 -10.96 4.64 1.94
N TYR A 33 -10.40 5.84 1.92
CA TYR A 33 -10.92 6.99 1.19
C TYR A 33 -9.81 7.71 0.41
N ASN A 34 -10.21 8.38 -0.67
CA ASN A 34 -9.33 9.13 -1.56
C ASN A 34 -8.13 8.30 -2.08
N LEU A 35 -8.40 7.05 -2.46
CA LEU A 35 -7.40 6.08 -2.93
C LEU A 35 -7.15 6.14 -4.45
N THR A 36 -7.68 7.14 -5.14
CA THR A 36 -7.41 7.34 -6.57
C THR A 36 -6.02 7.93 -6.77
N PHE A 37 -5.29 7.43 -7.77
CA PHE A 37 -3.97 7.92 -8.16
C PHE A 37 -3.75 7.77 -9.66
N ASN A 38 -2.72 8.42 -10.18
CA ASN A 38 -2.26 8.20 -11.55
C ASN A 38 -1.28 7.02 -11.60
N GLU A 39 -1.66 5.92 -12.24
CA GLU A 39 -0.81 4.72 -12.38
C GLU A 39 0.44 4.98 -13.25
N ASP A 40 0.35 5.91 -14.21
CA ASP A 40 1.46 6.29 -15.09
C ASP A 40 2.51 7.17 -14.39
N ASP A 41 2.18 7.71 -13.21
CA ASP A 41 3.11 8.50 -12.41
C ASP A 41 3.84 7.61 -11.40
N PRO A 42 5.15 7.36 -11.55
CA PRO A 42 5.91 6.47 -10.67
C PRO A 42 6.01 6.99 -9.23
N GLN A 43 5.74 8.28 -8.99
CA GLN A 43 5.72 8.85 -7.64
C GLN A 43 4.40 8.58 -6.90
N GLN A 44 3.38 8.13 -7.62
CA GLN A 44 2.06 7.80 -7.09
C GLN A 44 1.83 6.29 -7.04
N GLY A 45 0.92 5.87 -6.17
CA GLY A 45 0.52 4.47 -5.99
C GLY A 45 0.63 3.99 -4.56
N LEU A 46 0.54 2.66 -4.42
CA LEU A 46 0.62 1.96 -3.15
C LEU A 46 2.02 1.39 -2.96
N PHE A 47 2.60 1.57 -1.79
CA PHE A 47 3.98 1.22 -1.47
C PHE A 47 4.05 0.38 -0.20
N LEU A 48 4.92 -0.63 -0.22
CA LEU A 48 5.32 -1.40 0.96
C LEU A 48 6.67 -0.86 1.45
N ILE A 49 6.74 -0.45 2.71
CA ILE A 49 7.95 0.07 3.32
C ILE A 49 8.39 -0.87 4.44
N ALA A 50 9.54 -1.53 4.27
CA ALA A 50 10.11 -2.37 5.33
C ALA A 50 10.38 -1.53 6.60
N ALA A 51 9.88 -1.97 7.75
CA ALA A 51 9.91 -1.20 9.00
C ALA A 51 11.23 -1.34 9.79
N ASN A 52 12.20 -2.11 9.29
CA ASN A 52 13.45 -2.45 10.00
C ASN A 52 14.58 -1.40 9.87
N GLY A 53 14.27 -0.17 9.43
CA GLY A 53 15.16 0.98 9.57
C GLY A 53 16.50 0.91 8.81
N HIS A 54 16.72 -0.09 7.96
CA HIS A 54 17.87 -0.14 7.04
C HIS A 54 17.60 0.70 5.78
N SER A 55 17.05 1.91 5.94
CA SER A 55 16.78 2.81 4.82
C SER A 55 18.00 3.66 4.50
N THR A 56 18.84 3.14 3.61
CA THR A 56 19.42 3.94 2.54
C THR A 56 19.17 3.15 1.25
N ALA A 57 18.07 3.46 0.55
CA ALA A 57 17.73 2.89 -0.77
C ALA A 57 17.29 1.40 -0.88
N GLY A 58 16.89 0.73 0.21
CA GLY A 58 16.13 -0.54 0.14
C GLY A 58 15.31 -0.70 1.41
N THR A 59 14.02 -0.98 1.42
CA THR A 59 13.23 -1.79 0.47
C THR A 59 11.82 -1.19 0.37
N GLU A 60 11.72 0.01 -0.21
CA GLU A 60 10.43 0.52 -0.70
C GLU A 60 10.05 -0.27 -1.95
N ILE A 61 8.86 -0.84 -1.96
CA ILE A 61 8.34 -1.60 -3.10
C ILE A 61 7.04 -0.97 -3.54
N ARG A 62 7.03 -0.39 -4.74
CA ARG A 62 5.80 0.06 -5.40
C ARG A 62 5.02 -1.16 -5.87
N LEU A 63 3.72 -1.17 -5.62
CA LEU A 63 2.83 -2.24 -6.04
C LEU A 63 2.34 -1.97 -7.46
N GLU A 64 2.80 -2.77 -8.41
CA GLU A 64 2.52 -2.58 -9.84
C GLU A 64 1.36 -3.45 -10.35
N ASP A 65 1.17 -4.64 -9.77
CA ASP A 65 0.08 -5.55 -10.15
C ASP A 65 -1.23 -5.14 -9.45
N ILE A 66 -1.84 -4.08 -9.95
CA ILE A 66 -3.12 -3.54 -9.48
C ILE A 66 -4.26 -4.11 -10.35
N SER A 67 -5.13 -4.93 -9.75
CA SER A 67 -6.30 -5.48 -10.45
C SER A 67 -7.51 -4.55 -10.44
N LEU A 68 -7.58 -3.64 -9.45
CA LEU A 68 -8.65 -2.65 -9.33
C LEU A 68 -8.17 -1.48 -8.49
N ALA A 69 -8.29 -0.25 -8.99
CA ALA A 69 -8.12 0.98 -8.21
C ALA A 69 -9.38 1.86 -8.31
N THR A 70 -9.95 2.18 -7.15
CA THR A 70 -11.09 3.09 -7.01
C THR A 70 -10.83 4.06 -5.86
N SER A 71 -11.65 5.08 -5.70
CA SER A 71 -11.49 6.06 -4.61
C SER A 71 -11.60 5.47 -3.20
N THR A 72 -12.17 4.28 -3.03
CA THR A 72 -12.38 3.65 -1.71
C THR A 72 -11.76 2.27 -1.55
N LYS A 73 -11.18 1.71 -2.62
CA LYS A 73 -10.71 0.34 -2.63
C LYS A 73 -9.62 0.13 -3.69
N ILE A 74 -8.56 -0.55 -3.29
CA ILE A 74 -7.51 -1.04 -4.18
C ILE A 74 -7.40 -2.56 -4.00
N ILE A 75 -7.42 -3.33 -5.08
CA ILE A 75 -7.11 -4.77 -5.11
C ILE A 75 -5.82 -4.93 -5.91
N PHE A 76 -4.87 -5.65 -5.34
CA PHE A 76 -3.54 -5.81 -5.91
C PHE A 76 -2.97 -7.18 -5.56
N ARG A 77 -1.97 -7.62 -6.32
CA ARG A 77 -1.17 -8.80 -5.98
C ARG A 77 0.05 -8.36 -5.18
N THR A 78 0.33 -9.05 -4.09
CA THR A 78 1.57 -8.85 -3.32
C THR A 78 2.78 -9.38 -4.12
N PRO A 79 3.94 -8.71 -4.08
CA PRO A 79 5.17 -9.21 -4.68
C PRO A 79 5.53 -10.60 -4.12
N ASP A 80 6.25 -11.39 -4.91
CA ASP A 80 6.70 -12.74 -4.56
C ASP A 80 8.01 -12.74 -3.77
N ASP A 81 8.81 -11.69 -3.91
CA ASP A 81 10.15 -11.54 -3.33
C ASP A 81 10.19 -10.76 -2.01
N LEU A 82 9.06 -10.68 -1.30
CA LEU A 82 9.00 -10.00 0.00
C LEU A 82 9.80 -10.77 1.05
N THR A 83 10.72 -10.07 1.70
CA THR A 83 11.49 -10.65 2.80
C THR A 83 10.59 -10.78 4.04
N PRO A 84 10.72 -11.86 4.83
CA PRO A 84 9.98 -11.99 6.08
C PRO A 84 10.28 -10.81 7.03
N GLY A 85 9.23 -10.22 7.59
CA GLY A 85 9.37 -9.10 8.52
C GLY A 85 8.24 -8.06 8.48
N PRO A 86 8.40 -6.97 9.23
CA PRO A 86 7.37 -5.94 9.36
C PRO A 86 7.39 -4.95 8.19
N TYR A 87 6.20 -4.62 7.66
CA TYR A 87 5.99 -3.65 6.60
C TYR A 87 4.90 -2.63 6.96
N LYS A 88 5.13 -1.38 6.57
CA LYS A 88 4.11 -0.34 6.50
C LYS A 88 3.55 -0.25 5.10
N VAL A 89 2.28 0.15 5.00
CA VAL A 89 1.65 0.44 3.71
C VAL A 89 1.45 1.94 3.58
N GLU A 90 1.99 2.52 2.51
CA GLU A 90 1.81 3.92 2.16
C GLU A 90 1.05 4.05 0.85
N MET A 91 0.23 5.08 0.74
CA MET A 91 -0.45 5.47 -0.47
C MET A 91 -0.04 6.90 -0.81
N ARG A 92 0.53 7.09 -1.99
CA ARG A 92 0.98 8.39 -2.50
C ARG A 92 0.10 8.81 -3.65
N ALA A 93 -0.48 10.00 -3.54
CA ALA A 93 -1.31 10.56 -4.61
C ALA A 93 -1.19 12.08 -4.64
N ILE A 94 -1.34 12.64 -5.84
CA ILE A 94 -1.32 14.08 -6.06
C ILE A 94 -2.75 14.63 -5.88
N PHE A 95 -2.87 15.70 -5.08
CA PHE A 95 -4.13 16.43 -4.90
C PHE A 95 -4.00 17.88 -5.32
N GLY A 96 -4.88 18.32 -6.21
CA GLY A 96 -4.95 19.71 -6.69
C GLY A 96 -3.71 20.12 -7.48
N LYS A 97 -3.11 21.28 -7.16
CA LYS A 97 -1.93 21.84 -7.83
C LYS A 97 -0.64 21.07 -7.50
N ASP A 98 -0.56 19.80 -7.86
CA ASP A 98 0.65 18.96 -7.79
C ASP A 98 1.20 18.74 -6.38
N LYS A 99 0.32 18.76 -5.37
CA LYS A 99 0.73 18.51 -3.99
C LYS A 99 0.61 17.02 -3.69
N MET A 100 1.76 16.35 -3.66
CA MET A 100 1.85 14.98 -3.16
C MET A 100 1.30 14.90 -1.72
N ARG A 101 0.50 13.87 -1.48
CA ARG A 101 -0.06 13.53 -0.16
C ARG A 101 0.15 12.05 0.08
N ILE A 102 0.45 11.73 1.33
CA ILE A 102 0.77 10.38 1.76
C ILE A 102 -0.25 9.97 2.82
N GLY A 103 -0.97 8.88 2.53
CA GLY A 103 -1.75 8.15 3.52
C GLY A 103 -0.96 6.94 4.00
N VAL A 104 -1.07 6.61 5.28
CA VAL A 104 -0.38 5.45 5.87
C VAL A 104 -1.41 4.57 6.55
N LEU A 105 -1.32 3.26 6.34
CA LEU A 105 -2.12 2.31 7.10
C LEU A 105 -1.68 2.34 8.57
N GLY A 106 -2.62 2.51 9.50
CA GLY A 106 -2.32 2.65 10.93
C GLY A 106 -1.75 1.40 11.62
N THR A 107 -1.63 0.28 10.90
CA THR A 107 -1.07 -0.98 11.40
C THR A 107 0.18 -1.38 10.61
N VAL A 108 1.03 -2.16 11.24
CA VAL A 108 2.17 -2.84 10.59
C VAL A 108 1.72 -4.24 10.19
N LEU A 109 2.02 -4.62 8.95
CA LEU A 109 1.76 -5.96 8.42
C LEU A 109 3.02 -6.82 8.59
N GLN A 110 2.85 -8.08 8.93
CA GLN A 110 3.94 -9.06 8.99
C GLN A 110 3.94 -9.90 7.72
N VAL A 111 5.08 -9.96 7.03
CA VAL A 111 5.33 -10.95 5.99
C VAL A 111 5.73 -12.25 6.66
N GLU A 112 4.98 -13.30 6.35
CA GLU A 112 5.27 -14.69 6.73
C GLU A 112 5.99 -15.46 5.63
#